data_AF-A0A0M1JN03-F1
#
_entry.id   AF-A0A0M1JN03-F1
#
_cell.length_a   1.000
_cell.length_b   1.000
_cell.length_c   1.000
_cell.angle_alpha   90.00
_cell.angle_beta   90.00
_cell.angle_gamma   90.00
#
_symmetry.space_group_name_H-M   'P 1'
#
loop_
_entity.id
_entity.type
_entity.pdbx_description
1 polymer ?
#
loop_
_entity_poly.entity_id
_entity_poly.type
_entity_poly.pdbx_seq_one_letter_code
_entity_poly.pdbx_strand_id
1 'polypeptide(L)'
;MWRIYQSFFMRNFLILLVAILGVMIWIQPAEADPIEPYLRRYLQVTEPVPLKLNEAGETRLFSPDQISEGKSLFLQNCMNCHVGGSNLPVPSVTLSMENLKGATPPRDNINALVAYLRHPTTYDGMGENFWCREVPDTWLSTEKVENLSAFLLRSAEKAPGWGSDTFGL
;
A
#
# COMPACT_ATOMS: atom_id res chain seq x y z
N MET A 1 -16.70 68.19 7.77
CA MET A 1 -17.37 66.94 7.31
C MET A 1 -16.39 65.92 6.74
N TRP A 2 -15.46 66.29 5.86
CA TRP A 2 -14.45 65.39 5.25
C TRP A 2 -13.60 64.56 6.23
N ARG A 3 -13.02 65.19 7.27
CA ARG A 3 -12.17 64.51 8.27
C ARG A 3 -12.91 63.45 9.10
N ILE A 4 -14.19 63.65 9.38
CA ILE A 4 -15.02 62.70 10.14
C ILE A 4 -15.33 61.48 9.27
N TYR A 5 -15.69 61.71 8.01
CA TYR A 5 -15.91 60.66 7.01
C TYR A 5 -14.65 59.81 6.80
N GLN A 6 -13.48 60.46 6.72
CA GLN A 6 -12.18 59.81 6.57
C GLN A 6 -11.81 58.96 7.80
N SER A 7 -12.08 59.44 9.01
CA SER A 7 -11.85 58.67 10.25
C SER A 7 -12.80 57.48 10.40
N PHE A 8 -14.06 57.63 9.98
CA PHE A 8 -15.07 56.58 10.01
C PHE A 8 -14.75 55.47 8.99
N PHE A 9 -14.36 55.87 7.77
CA PHE A 9 -13.93 54.96 6.72
C PHE A 9 -12.67 54.17 7.11
N MET A 10 -11.65 54.84 7.67
CA MET A 10 -10.42 54.19 8.14
C MET A 10 -10.69 53.19 9.28
N ARG A 11 -11.58 53.52 10.23
CA ARG A 11 -11.90 52.62 11.34
C ARG A 11 -12.64 51.35 10.88
N ASN A 12 -13.62 51.49 9.99
CA ASN A 12 -14.36 50.34 9.47
C ASN A 12 -13.46 49.47 8.57
N PHE A 13 -12.55 50.09 7.82
CA PHE A 13 -11.54 49.38 7.03
C PHE A 13 -10.60 48.56 7.93
N LEU A 14 -10.12 49.14 9.03
CA LEU A 14 -9.30 48.44 10.03
C LEU A 14 -10.05 47.26 10.67
N ILE A 15 -11.32 47.41 11.02
CA ILE A 15 -12.14 46.33 11.58
C ILE A 15 -12.30 45.19 10.57
N LEU A 16 -12.57 45.52 9.30
CA LEU A 16 -12.65 44.54 8.21
C LEU A 16 -11.32 43.80 8.01
N LEU A 17 -10.20 44.52 8.03
CA LEU A 17 -8.86 43.94 7.91
C LEU A 17 -8.55 42.96 9.05
N VAL A 18 -8.87 43.34 10.29
CA VAL A 18 -8.68 42.49 11.47
C VAL A 18 -9.60 41.26 11.42
N ALA A 19 -10.85 41.42 10.96
CA ALA A 19 -11.77 40.30 10.78
C ALA A 19 -11.27 39.33 9.69
N ILE A 20 -10.79 39.85 8.56
CA ILE A 20 -10.24 39.06 7.46
C ILE A 20 -8.96 38.32 7.88
N LEU A 21 -8.03 39.01 8.57
CA LEU A 21 -6.83 38.38 9.14
C LEU A 21 -7.19 37.33 10.19
N GLY A 22 -8.18 37.61 11.03
CA GLY A 22 -8.73 36.65 11.98
C GLY A 22 -9.21 35.38 11.27
N VAL A 23 -10.05 35.51 10.24
CA VAL A 23 -10.54 34.37 9.45
C VAL A 23 -9.40 33.59 8.80
N MET A 24 -8.39 34.27 8.24
CA MET A 24 -7.23 33.59 7.64
C MET A 24 -6.40 32.78 8.66
N ILE A 25 -6.33 33.21 9.93
CA ILE A 25 -5.64 32.46 10.99
C ILE A 25 -6.34 31.13 11.31
N TRP A 26 -7.68 31.07 11.17
CA TRP A 26 -8.46 29.85 11.40
C TRP A 26 -8.43 28.87 10.22
N ILE A 27 -8.07 29.33 9.01
CA ILE A 27 -7.88 28.46 7.85
C ILE A 27 -6.45 27.91 7.91
N GLN A 28 -6.19 27.00 8.84
CA GLN A 28 -4.97 26.19 8.79
C GLN A 28 -5.08 25.26 7.56
N PRO A 29 -4.03 25.10 6.76
CA PRO A 29 -4.01 24.06 5.73
C PRO A 29 -4.09 22.71 6.42
N ALA A 30 -4.97 21.83 5.95
CA ALA A 30 -4.93 20.43 6.37
C ALA A 30 -3.58 19.86 5.91
N GLU A 31 -2.66 19.55 6.84
CA GLU A 31 -1.51 18.73 6.52
C GLU A 31 -2.04 17.35 6.11
N ALA A 32 -1.86 17.01 4.83
CA ALA A 32 -2.15 15.67 4.37
C ALA A 32 -1.22 14.71 5.11
N ASP A 33 -1.79 13.78 5.88
CA ASP A 33 -1.04 12.68 6.45
C ASP A 33 -0.37 11.92 5.30
N PRO A 34 0.98 11.93 5.20
CA PRO A 34 1.65 11.33 4.05
C PRO A 34 1.45 9.81 3.99
N ILE A 35 1.09 9.19 5.11
CA ILE A 35 0.99 7.73 5.22
C ILE A 35 -0.46 7.30 5.21
N GLU A 36 -0.81 6.42 4.29
CA GLU A 36 -2.15 5.88 4.18
C GLU A 36 -2.62 5.24 5.52
N PRO A 37 -3.83 5.55 6.04
CA PRO A 37 -4.31 5.03 7.32
C PRO A 37 -4.29 3.50 7.43
N TYR A 38 -4.52 2.79 6.32
CA TYR A 38 -4.46 1.33 6.26
C TYR A 38 -3.05 0.80 6.55
N LEU A 39 -2.02 1.39 5.93
CA LEU A 39 -0.61 1.03 6.14
C LEU A 39 -0.22 1.19 7.61
N ARG A 40 -0.58 2.33 8.22
CA ARG A 40 -0.32 2.57 9.64
C ARG A 40 -1.06 1.57 10.54
N ARG A 41 -2.37 1.42 10.33
CA ARG A 41 -3.24 0.68 11.25
C ARG A 41 -3.06 -0.84 11.18
N TYR A 42 -2.99 -1.38 9.96
CA TYR A 42 -3.03 -2.83 9.74
C TYR A 42 -1.66 -3.39 9.36
N LEU A 43 -0.85 -2.64 8.63
CA LEU A 43 0.48 -3.09 8.23
C LEU A 43 1.59 -2.62 9.17
N GLN A 44 1.31 -1.72 10.12
CA GLN A 44 2.32 -1.15 11.02
C GLN A 44 3.50 -0.57 10.22
N VAL A 45 3.21 0.16 9.14
CA VAL A 45 4.20 0.81 8.28
C VAL A 45 4.07 2.32 8.50
N THR A 46 4.99 2.88 9.29
CA THR A 46 5.10 4.33 9.53
C THR A 46 6.45 4.91 9.11
N GLU A 47 7.41 4.04 8.86
CA GLU A 47 8.77 4.31 8.42
C GLU A 47 9.22 3.15 7.53
N PRO A 48 10.38 3.23 6.84
CA PRO A 48 10.85 2.13 6.02
C PRO A 48 11.00 0.83 6.81
N VAL A 49 10.39 -0.25 6.34
CA VAL A 49 10.38 -1.55 7.00
C VAL A 49 11.28 -2.55 6.27
N PRO A 50 12.04 -3.39 6.98
CA PRO A 50 12.84 -4.44 6.35
C PRO A 50 11.95 -5.60 5.93
N LEU A 51 12.12 -6.07 4.69
CA LEU A 51 11.50 -7.29 4.17
C LEU A 51 12.57 -8.24 3.62
N LYS A 52 12.33 -9.55 3.75
CA LYS A 52 13.24 -10.61 3.26
C LYS A 52 13.40 -10.49 1.74
N LEU A 53 14.64 -10.28 1.30
CA LEU A 53 14.99 -10.11 -0.11
C LEU A 53 15.14 -11.46 -0.80
N ASN A 54 15.76 -12.44 -0.13
CA ASN A 54 16.09 -13.75 -0.70
C ASN A 54 16.22 -14.84 0.38
N GLU A 55 16.55 -16.07 -0.05
CA GLU A 55 16.73 -17.25 0.80
C GLU A 55 17.98 -17.20 1.68
N ALA A 56 18.99 -16.40 1.32
CA ALA A 56 20.19 -16.21 2.13
C ALA A 56 19.95 -15.37 3.40
N GLY A 57 18.74 -14.83 3.57
CA GLY A 57 18.34 -14.03 4.73
C GLY A 57 18.66 -12.54 4.61
N GLU A 58 19.09 -12.09 3.44
CA GLU A 58 19.26 -10.65 3.20
C GLU A 58 17.91 -9.93 3.27
N THR A 59 17.93 -8.67 3.68
CA THR A 59 16.73 -7.83 3.78
C THR A 59 16.93 -6.52 3.05
N ARG A 60 15.82 -5.93 2.59
CA ARG A 60 15.80 -4.58 2.01
C ARG A 60 14.72 -3.74 2.69
N LEU A 61 15.01 -2.46 2.90
CA LEU A 61 14.04 -1.50 3.43
C LEU A 61 13.08 -1.04 2.33
N PHE A 62 11.79 -1.01 2.65
CA PHE A 62 10.73 -0.46 1.80
C PHE A 62 10.01 0.67 2.51
N SER A 63 9.91 1.82 1.87
CA SER A 63 9.22 3.00 2.42
C SER A 63 7.70 2.82 2.47
N PRO A 64 6.99 3.63 3.27
CA PRO A 64 5.53 3.68 3.23
C PRO A 64 4.98 3.95 1.81
N ASP A 65 5.62 4.82 1.05
CA ASP A 65 5.21 5.15 -0.32
C ASP A 65 5.35 3.95 -1.28
N GLN A 66 6.43 3.17 -1.15
CA GLN A 66 6.63 1.96 -1.94
C GLN A 66 5.58 0.89 -1.62
N ILE A 67 5.27 0.68 -0.34
CA ILE A 67 4.22 -0.27 0.07
C ILE A 67 2.83 0.23 -0.34
N SER A 68 2.60 1.55 -0.32
CA SER A 68 1.36 2.17 -0.80
C SER A 68 1.19 2.00 -2.31
N GLU A 69 2.27 2.19 -3.10
CA GLU A 69 2.25 1.88 -4.53
C GLU A 69 1.94 0.40 -4.77
N GLY A 70 2.60 -0.50 -4.04
CA GLY A 70 2.36 -1.94 -4.10
C GLY A 70 0.91 -2.31 -3.82
N LYS A 71 0.30 -1.69 -2.81
CA LYS A 71 -1.13 -1.85 -2.51
C LYS A 71 -2.01 -1.39 -3.67
N SER A 72 -1.73 -0.21 -4.24
CA SER A 72 -2.49 0.31 -5.37
C SER A 72 -2.42 -0.64 -6.58
N LEU A 73 -1.23 -1.16 -6.88
CA LEU A 73 -1.02 -2.16 -7.93
C LEU A 73 -1.81 -3.45 -7.63
N PHE A 74 -1.82 -3.92 -6.39
CA PHE A 74 -2.58 -5.10 -5.98
C PHE A 74 -4.09 -4.91 -6.19
N LEU A 75 -4.63 -3.78 -5.74
CA LEU A 75 -6.05 -3.45 -5.88
C LEU A 75 -6.48 -3.40 -7.34
N GLN A 76 -5.64 -2.87 -8.22
CA GLN A 76 -5.93 -2.76 -9.65
C GLN A 76 -5.82 -4.09 -10.41
N ASN A 77 -4.89 -4.96 -10.00
CA ASN A 77 -4.45 -6.06 -10.86
C ASN A 77 -4.70 -7.46 -10.29
N CYS A 78 -4.82 -7.60 -8.97
CA CYS A 78 -4.80 -8.89 -8.28
C CYS A 78 -6.05 -9.13 -7.42
N MET A 79 -6.68 -8.06 -6.93
CA MET A 79 -7.76 -8.12 -5.93
C MET A 79 -8.96 -8.98 -6.36
N ASN A 80 -9.29 -9.02 -7.66
CA ASN A 80 -10.43 -9.79 -8.15
C ASN A 80 -10.36 -11.29 -7.79
N CYS A 81 -9.16 -11.85 -7.66
CA CYS A 81 -8.95 -13.24 -7.26
C CYS A 81 -8.37 -13.37 -5.84
N HIS A 82 -7.76 -12.30 -5.32
CA HIS A 82 -6.97 -12.33 -4.09
C HIS A 82 -7.46 -11.38 -3.00
N VAL A 83 -8.73 -10.99 -3.02
CA VAL A 83 -9.31 -10.10 -1.99
C VAL A 83 -8.98 -10.59 -0.57
N GLY A 84 -8.41 -9.71 0.26
CA GLY A 84 -8.00 -10.06 1.62
C GLY A 84 -6.90 -11.13 1.71
N GLY A 85 -6.13 -11.37 0.65
CA GLY A 85 -5.15 -12.45 0.58
C GLY A 85 -5.72 -13.82 0.26
N SER A 86 -7.00 -13.92 -0.08
CA SER A 86 -7.63 -15.18 -0.49
C SER A 86 -7.12 -15.68 -1.85
N ASN A 87 -7.63 -16.82 -2.31
CA ASN A 87 -7.46 -17.28 -3.69
C ASN A 87 -8.77 -17.90 -4.14
N LEU A 88 -9.62 -17.12 -4.81
CA LEU A 88 -10.97 -17.55 -5.18
C LEU A 88 -10.97 -18.80 -6.09
N PRO A 89 -10.11 -18.90 -7.12
CA PRO A 89 -10.00 -20.13 -7.92
C PRO A 89 -9.53 -21.36 -7.15
N VAL A 90 -8.60 -21.19 -6.20
CA VAL A 90 -8.01 -22.29 -5.43
C VAL A 90 -7.94 -21.92 -3.94
N PRO A 91 -9.05 -22.06 -3.18
CA PRO A 91 -9.14 -21.58 -1.80
C PRO A 91 -8.12 -22.17 -0.83
N SER A 92 -7.59 -23.36 -1.12
CA SER A 92 -6.55 -24.00 -0.31
C SER A 92 -5.15 -23.37 -0.46
N VAL A 93 -4.91 -22.56 -1.51
CA VAL A 93 -3.62 -21.94 -1.81
C VAL A 93 -3.74 -20.42 -1.76
N THR A 94 -3.91 -19.88 -0.56
CA THR A 94 -4.06 -18.43 -0.32
C THR A 94 -2.72 -17.69 -0.36
N LEU A 95 -2.74 -16.36 -0.22
CA LEU A 95 -1.56 -15.51 -0.05
C LEU A 95 -1.14 -15.37 1.43
N SER A 96 -1.53 -16.32 2.29
CA SER A 96 -1.07 -16.39 3.68
C SER A 96 0.44 -16.68 3.73
N MET A 97 1.11 -16.24 4.80
CA MET A 97 2.55 -16.49 4.96
C MET A 97 2.89 -17.99 5.00
N GLU A 98 1.99 -18.82 5.54
CA GLU A 98 2.12 -20.28 5.56
C GLU A 98 2.15 -20.86 4.14
N ASN A 99 1.17 -20.50 3.30
CA ASN A 99 1.11 -20.97 1.91
C ASN A 99 2.26 -20.42 1.07
N LEU A 100 2.64 -19.14 1.27
CA LEU A 100 3.81 -18.59 0.58
C LEU A 100 5.09 -19.36 0.91
N LYS A 101 5.29 -19.75 2.17
CA LYS A 101 6.44 -20.58 2.58
C LYS A 101 6.36 -22.02 2.11
N GLY A 102 5.16 -22.59 2.04
CA GLY A 102 4.94 -23.99 1.67
C GLY A 102 4.98 -24.27 0.17
N ALA A 103 4.95 -23.23 -0.67
CA ALA A 103 5.13 -23.37 -2.11
C ALA A 103 6.53 -23.92 -2.46
N THR A 104 6.65 -24.56 -3.62
CA THR A 104 7.93 -25.03 -4.18
C THR A 104 8.22 -24.31 -5.50
N PRO A 105 9.31 -23.51 -5.61
CA PRO A 105 10.12 -23.02 -4.49
C PRO A 105 9.33 -22.09 -3.55
N PRO A 106 9.82 -21.82 -2.33
CA PRO A 106 9.17 -20.90 -1.39
C PRO A 106 9.02 -19.49 -1.97
N ARG A 107 7.86 -18.87 -1.74
CA ARG A 107 7.46 -17.54 -2.26
C ARG A 107 7.36 -16.50 -1.14
N ASP A 108 8.18 -16.64 -0.11
CA ASP A 108 8.15 -15.86 1.13
C ASP A 108 9.17 -14.70 1.17
N ASN A 109 9.67 -14.29 0.00
CA ASN A 109 10.66 -13.23 -0.15
C ASN A 109 10.45 -12.47 -1.47
N ILE A 110 11.04 -11.26 -1.54
CA ILE A 110 10.84 -10.34 -2.67
C ILE A 110 11.26 -10.98 -3.99
N ASN A 111 12.46 -11.57 -4.06
CA ASN A 111 12.97 -12.13 -5.32
C ASN A 111 12.11 -13.30 -5.81
N ALA A 112 11.65 -14.16 -4.89
CA ALA A 112 10.79 -15.28 -5.24
C ALA A 112 9.41 -14.84 -5.72
N LEU A 113 8.80 -13.83 -5.10
CA LEU A 113 7.52 -13.27 -5.57
C LEU A 113 7.67 -12.56 -6.91
N VAL A 114 8.74 -11.80 -7.12
CA VAL A 114 9.04 -11.18 -8.43
C VAL A 114 9.16 -12.26 -9.49
N ALA A 115 9.96 -13.30 -9.25
CA ALA A 115 10.10 -14.43 -10.17
C ALA A 115 8.77 -15.12 -10.46
N TYR A 116 7.96 -15.38 -9.43
CA TYR A 116 6.63 -15.97 -9.58
C TYR A 116 5.69 -15.09 -10.40
N LEU A 117 5.69 -13.76 -10.19
CA LEU A 117 4.83 -12.84 -10.94
C LEU A 117 5.28 -12.71 -12.40
N ARG A 118 6.58 -12.88 -12.70
CA ARG A 118 7.09 -12.94 -14.08
C ARG A 118 6.75 -14.26 -14.77
N HIS A 119 6.69 -15.36 -14.03
CA HIS A 119 6.37 -16.68 -14.58
C HIS A 119 5.64 -17.54 -13.55
N PRO A 120 4.30 -17.42 -13.45
CA PRO A 120 3.55 -18.14 -12.44
C PRO A 120 3.62 -19.64 -12.61
N THR A 121 3.89 -20.36 -11.53
CA THR A 121 3.98 -21.83 -11.48
C THR A 121 2.96 -22.46 -10.55
N THR A 122 2.67 -23.76 -10.72
CA THR A 122 1.85 -24.53 -9.79
C THR A 122 2.45 -24.52 -8.38
N TYR A 123 1.67 -24.85 -7.36
CA TYR A 123 2.14 -24.76 -5.96
C TYR A 123 3.35 -25.66 -5.66
N ASP A 124 3.45 -26.80 -6.35
CA ASP A 124 4.56 -27.74 -6.32
C ASP A 124 5.71 -27.38 -7.31
N GLY A 125 5.55 -26.33 -8.11
CA GLY A 125 6.55 -25.86 -9.07
C GLY A 125 6.73 -26.74 -10.30
N MET A 126 5.92 -27.78 -10.49
CA MET A 126 6.10 -28.76 -11.57
C MET A 126 5.53 -28.30 -12.93
N GLY A 127 4.71 -27.25 -12.95
CA GLY A 127 4.13 -26.72 -14.19
C GLY A 127 3.82 -25.23 -14.13
N GLU A 128 3.40 -24.69 -15.26
CA GLU A 128 2.95 -23.30 -15.38
C GLU A 128 1.54 -23.13 -14.78
N ASN A 129 1.28 -21.97 -14.20
CA ASN A 129 -0.02 -21.62 -13.64
C ASN A 129 -0.71 -20.55 -14.50
N PHE A 130 -1.55 -21.00 -15.41
CA PHE A 130 -2.33 -20.14 -16.31
C PHE A 130 -3.52 -19.42 -15.63
N TRP A 131 -3.85 -19.77 -14.39
CA TRP A 131 -4.93 -19.12 -13.64
C TRP A 131 -4.46 -17.85 -12.91
N CYS A 132 -3.15 -17.75 -12.65
CA CYS A 132 -2.55 -16.55 -12.12
C CYS A 132 -2.20 -15.59 -13.26
N ARG A 133 -2.28 -14.30 -12.99
CA ARG A 133 -1.92 -13.27 -13.97
C ARG A 133 -0.40 -13.13 -14.05
N GLU A 134 0.17 -13.47 -15.19
CA GLU A 134 1.56 -13.13 -15.50
C GLU A 134 1.72 -11.61 -15.63
N VAL A 135 2.81 -11.10 -15.07
CA VAL A 135 3.18 -9.69 -15.09
C VAL A 135 4.53 -9.58 -15.80
N PRO A 136 4.59 -9.36 -17.12
CA PRO A 136 5.87 -9.19 -17.82
C PRO A 136 6.51 -7.82 -17.56
N ASP A 137 7.82 -7.70 -17.77
CA ASP A 137 8.57 -6.43 -17.62
C ASP A 137 8.07 -5.32 -18.57
N THR A 138 7.47 -5.72 -19.69
CA THR A 138 6.84 -4.79 -20.65
C THR A 138 5.59 -4.11 -20.11
N TRP A 139 4.99 -4.68 -19.06
CA TRP A 139 3.78 -4.14 -18.44
C TRP A 139 4.08 -3.40 -17.13
N LEU A 140 4.79 -4.04 -16.19
CA LEU A 140 5.24 -3.41 -14.96
C LEU A 140 6.75 -3.58 -14.81
N SER A 141 7.46 -2.50 -14.50
CA SER A 141 8.89 -2.52 -14.21
C SER A 141 9.20 -3.38 -12.98
N THR A 142 10.44 -3.85 -12.87
CA THR A 142 10.90 -4.66 -11.73
C THR A 142 10.66 -3.96 -10.41
N GLU A 143 10.96 -2.66 -10.31
CA GLU A 143 10.71 -1.85 -9.10
C GLU A 143 9.23 -1.88 -8.68
N LYS A 144 8.29 -1.76 -9.63
CA LYS A 144 6.85 -1.82 -9.33
C LYS A 144 6.42 -3.20 -8.87
N VAL A 145 6.97 -4.26 -9.46
CA VAL A 145 6.70 -5.64 -9.04
C VAL A 145 7.30 -5.94 -7.67
N GLU A 146 8.46 -5.36 -7.35
CA GLU A 146 9.05 -5.41 -6.03
C GLU A 146 8.19 -4.69 -4.99
N ASN A 147 7.66 -3.51 -5.31
CA ASN A 147 6.75 -2.76 -4.44
C ASN A 147 5.44 -3.53 -4.19
N LEU A 148 4.86 -4.13 -5.25
CA LEU A 148 3.74 -5.06 -5.14
C LEU A 148 4.08 -6.24 -4.22
N SER A 149 5.24 -6.87 -4.41
CA SER A 149 5.71 -7.99 -3.60
C SER A 149 5.91 -7.59 -2.14
N ALA A 150 6.40 -6.37 -1.89
CA ALA A 150 6.55 -5.82 -0.55
C ALA A 150 5.21 -5.66 0.17
N PHE A 151 4.19 -5.16 -0.53
CA PHE A 151 2.83 -5.10 0.00
C PHE A 151 2.28 -6.48 0.33
N LEU A 152 2.48 -7.48 -0.54
CA LEU A 152 2.03 -8.86 -0.32
C LEU A 152 2.66 -9.48 0.93
N LEU A 153 3.99 -9.42 1.04
CA LEU A 153 4.71 -9.96 2.20
C LEU A 153 4.31 -9.24 3.48
N ARG A 154 4.26 -7.90 3.46
CA ARG A 154 3.92 -7.13 4.65
C ARG A 154 2.49 -7.40 5.11
N SER A 155 1.57 -7.59 4.17
CA SER A 155 0.19 -7.96 4.48
C SER A 155 0.14 -9.38 5.08
N ALA A 156 0.83 -10.34 4.49
CA ALA A 156 0.93 -11.70 5.02
C ALA A 156 1.57 -11.77 6.43
N GLU A 157 2.45 -10.82 6.78
CA GLU A 157 3.05 -10.74 8.11
C GLU A 157 2.17 -10.07 9.17
N LYS A 158 1.38 -9.05 8.79
CA LYS A 158 0.79 -8.10 9.74
C LYS A 158 -0.71 -7.91 9.64
N ALA A 159 -1.29 -8.02 8.44
CA ALA A 159 -2.68 -7.69 8.23
C ALA A 159 -3.59 -8.75 8.90
N PRO A 160 -4.46 -8.35 9.85
CA PRO A 160 -5.39 -9.28 10.49
C PRO A 160 -6.33 -9.92 9.46
N GLY A 161 -6.46 -11.25 9.52
CA GLY A 161 -7.31 -12.02 8.59
C GLY A 161 -6.75 -12.18 7.18
N TRP A 162 -5.52 -11.73 6.90
CA TRP A 162 -4.94 -11.88 5.58
C TRP A 162 -4.68 -13.35 5.22
N GLY A 163 -5.28 -13.79 4.13
CA GLY A 163 -5.13 -15.16 3.63
C GLY A 163 -5.81 -16.23 4.49
N SER A 164 -6.68 -15.84 5.45
CA SER A 164 -7.53 -16.80 6.15
C SER A 164 -8.60 -17.33 5.20
N ASP A 165 -8.76 -18.64 5.16
CA ASP A 165 -9.85 -19.36 4.48
C ASP A 165 -11.16 -19.34 5.27
N THR A 166 -11.10 -19.01 6.57
CA THR A 166 -12.25 -18.79 7.44
C THR A 166 -12.86 -17.40 7.21
N PHE A 167 -13.68 -17.26 6.18
CA PHE A 167 -14.55 -16.10 6.01
C PHE A 167 -15.69 -16.14 7.04
N GLY A 168 -15.40 -15.82 8.31
CA GLY A 168 -16.41 -15.54 9.34
C GLY A 168 -17.59 -16.52 9.43
N LEU A 169 -17.31 -17.82 9.60
CA LEU A 169 -18.23 -18.79 10.22
C LEU A 169 -17.66 -19.25 11.55
#